data_AF-A0A1J3JLX2-F1
#
_entry.id   AF-A0A1J3JLX2-F1
#
_cell.length_a   1.000
_cell.length_b   1.000
_cell.length_c   1.000
_cell.angle_alpha   90.00
_cell.angle_beta   90.00
_cell.angle_gamma   90.00
#
_symmetry.space_group_name_H-M   'P 1'
#
loop_
_entity.id
_entity.type
_entity.pdbx_description
1 polymer ?
#
loop_
_entity_poly.entity_id
_entity_poly.type
_entity_poly.pdbx_seq_one_letter_code
_entity_poly.pdbx_strand_id
1 'polypeptide(L)'
;KNPSTFLKMAFKHTKIFLIFSLISSICLSITLSRPLDDELIMQNRHNEWMAKHGRVYADVKEKNSRYVVFKSNVERIERLNNRRTFKLAVNQFADLTNDEFRAMYTGYKGGSVLSSQSGTRTLSFRYQNVSFGALPITVDWRKKGA
;
A
#
# COMPACT_ATOMS: atom_id res chain seq x y z
N LYS A 1 42.00 33.44 -44.60
CA LYS A 1 41.50 32.70 -43.42
C LYS A 1 42.23 31.36 -43.39
N ASN A 2 42.98 31.05 -42.33
CA ASN A 2 43.95 29.94 -42.33
C ASN A 2 43.22 28.58 -42.26
N PRO A 3 43.38 27.64 -43.22
CA PRO A 3 42.65 26.38 -43.24
C PRO A 3 42.90 25.50 -41.99
N SER A 4 44.06 25.67 -41.35
CA SER A 4 44.44 24.97 -40.13
C SER A 4 43.60 25.37 -38.89
N THR A 5 43.09 26.60 -38.82
CA THR A 5 42.26 27.04 -37.68
C THR A 5 40.83 26.51 -37.77
N PHE A 6 40.31 26.38 -38.99
CA PHE A 6 39.00 25.76 -39.25
C PHE A 6 38.96 24.29 -38.86
N LEU A 7 39.98 23.53 -39.24
CA LEU A 7 40.04 22.10 -38.93
C LEU A 7 40.08 21.85 -37.42
N LYS A 8 40.89 22.61 -36.68
CA LYS A 8 40.95 22.54 -35.20
C LYS A 8 39.61 22.90 -34.55
N MET A 9 38.89 23.87 -35.08
CA MET A 9 37.56 24.27 -34.60
C MET A 9 36.53 23.16 -34.83
N ALA A 10 36.51 22.55 -36.03
CA ALA A 10 35.62 21.44 -36.36
C ALA A 10 35.86 20.19 -35.47
N PHE A 11 37.13 19.84 -35.21
CA PHE A 11 37.48 18.76 -34.28
C PHE A 11 37.04 19.04 -32.83
N LYS A 12 37.08 20.31 -32.40
CA LYS A 12 36.61 20.69 -31.07
C LYS A 12 35.08 20.57 -30.97
N HIS A 13 34.34 21.05 -31.97
CA HIS A 13 32.88 20.97 -31.99
C HIS A 13 32.37 19.52 -32.08
N THR A 14 33.00 18.68 -32.90
CA THR A 14 32.65 17.25 -32.98
C THR A 14 32.90 16.52 -31.66
N LYS A 15 34.03 16.76 -30.99
CA LYS A 15 34.29 16.21 -29.64
C LYS A 15 33.26 16.67 -28.61
N ILE A 16 32.90 17.96 -28.60
CA ILE A 16 31.88 18.50 -27.71
C ILE A 16 30.52 17.85 -27.99
N PHE A 17 30.12 17.74 -29.26
CA PHE A 17 28.86 17.10 -29.65
C PHE A 17 28.81 15.62 -29.24
N LEU A 18 29.91 14.88 -29.41
CA LEU A 18 30.01 13.49 -28.97
C LEU A 18 29.87 13.34 -27.45
N ILE A 19 30.48 14.25 -26.67
CA ILE A 19 30.34 14.28 -25.21
C ILE A 19 28.88 14.56 -24.82
N PHE A 20 28.23 15.54 -25.43
CA PHE A 20 26.81 15.82 -25.16
C PHE A 20 25.88 14.66 -25.54
N SER A 21 26.15 14.00 -26.68
CA SER A 21 25.42 12.80 -27.11
C SER A 21 25.59 11.65 -26.11
N LEU A 22 26.81 11.42 -25.63
CA LEU A 22 27.10 10.40 -24.62
C LEU A 22 26.40 10.68 -23.29
N ILE A 23 26.46 11.93 -22.81
CA ILE A 23 25.78 12.35 -21.57
C ILE A 23 24.25 12.20 -21.71
N SER A 24 23.69 12.57 -22.86
CA SER A 24 22.27 12.41 -23.15
C SER A 24 21.86 10.93 -23.11
N SER A 25 22.63 10.06 -23.76
CA SER A 25 22.40 8.61 -23.76
C SER A 25 22.48 8.01 -22.36
N ILE A 26 23.49 8.40 -21.56
CA ILE A 26 23.62 7.96 -20.16
C ILE A 26 22.43 8.46 -19.33
N CYS A 27 22.01 9.71 -19.50
CA CYS A 27 20.88 10.29 -18.77
C CYS A 27 19.57 9.54 -19.09
N LEU A 28 19.31 9.26 -20.37
CA LEU A 28 18.15 8.47 -20.82
C LEU A 28 18.18 7.04 -20.27
N SER A 29 19.36 6.41 -20.22
CA SER A 29 19.51 5.06 -19.68
C SER A 29 19.17 5.01 -18.18
N ILE A 30 19.64 6.00 -17.42
CA ILE A 30 19.37 6.09 -15.96
C ILE A 30 17.89 6.36 -15.67
N THR A 31 17.22 7.21 -16.47
CA THR A 31 15.80 7.51 -16.23
C THR A 31 14.91 6.31 -16.52
N LEU A 32 15.24 5.50 -17.52
CA LEU A 32 14.49 4.29 -17.88
C LEU A 32 14.73 3.11 -16.93
N SER A 33 15.88 3.03 -16.26
CA SER A 33 16.18 1.91 -15.35
C SER A 33 15.40 2.01 -14.03
N ARG A 34 15.18 3.23 -13.50
CA ARG A 34 14.53 3.43 -12.19
C ARG A 34 13.14 2.78 -12.07
N PRO A 35 12.20 2.97 -13.01
CA PRO A 35 10.88 2.32 -12.92
C PRO A 35 10.95 0.79 -12.97
N LEU A 36 11.94 0.23 -13.68
CA LEU A 36 12.17 -1.22 -13.74
C LEU A 36 12.71 -1.75 -12.42
N ASP A 37 13.65 -1.02 -11.81
CA ASP A 37 14.20 -1.35 -10.49
C ASP A 37 13.10 -1.31 -9.41
N ASP A 38 12.26 -0.26 -9.41
CA ASP A 38 11.15 -0.13 -8.46
C ASP A 38 10.12 -1.27 -8.60
N GLU A 39 9.80 -1.65 -9.84
CA GLU A 39 8.90 -2.76 -10.14
C GLU A 39 9.47 -4.10 -9.64
N LEU A 40 10.76 -4.35 -9.90
CA LEU A 40 11.46 -5.55 -9.42
C LEU A 40 11.46 -5.63 -7.89
N ILE A 41 11.73 -4.51 -7.21
CA ILE A 41 11.69 -4.44 -5.74
C ILE A 41 10.27 -4.75 -5.24
N MET A 42 9.21 -4.22 -5.87
CA MET A 42 7.84 -4.51 -5.45
C MET A 42 7.46 -5.98 -5.68
N GLN A 43 7.89 -6.58 -6.80
CA GLN A 43 7.68 -8.00 -7.04
C GLN A 43 8.38 -8.87 -5.99
N ASN A 44 9.61 -8.53 -5.61
CA ASN A 44 10.33 -9.22 -4.53
C ASN A 44 9.61 -9.11 -3.19
N ARG A 45 9.15 -7.90 -2.82
CA ARG A 45 8.34 -7.70 -1.60
C ARG A 45 7.06 -8.55 -1.60
N HIS A 46 6.40 -8.69 -2.75
CA HIS A 46 5.23 -9.57 -2.87
C HIS A 46 5.59 -11.04 -2.68
N ASN A 47 6.65 -11.52 -3.31
CA ASN A 47 7.11 -12.90 -3.16
C ASN A 47 7.52 -13.23 -1.71
N GLU A 48 8.24 -12.32 -1.04
CA GLU A 48 8.60 -12.45 0.39
C GLU A 48 7.37 -12.47 1.29
N TRP A 49 6.42 -11.56 1.03
CA TRP A 49 5.16 -11.52 1.76
C TRP A 49 4.35 -12.81 1.55
N MET A 50 4.29 -13.33 0.33
CA MET A 50 3.62 -14.60 0.03
C MET A 50 4.25 -15.75 0.84
N ALA A 51 5.58 -15.85 0.85
CA ALA A 51 6.29 -16.86 1.63
C ALA A 51 6.01 -16.71 3.13
N LYS A 52 6.05 -15.49 3.66
CA LYS A 52 5.79 -15.18 5.07
C LYS A 52 4.38 -15.58 5.52
N HIS A 53 3.39 -15.40 4.66
CA HIS A 53 1.98 -15.67 4.96
C HIS A 53 1.45 -16.98 4.38
N GLY A 54 2.33 -17.82 3.82
CA GLY A 54 1.95 -19.11 3.23
C GLY A 54 0.97 -18.98 2.05
N ARG A 55 1.08 -17.92 1.25
CA ARG A 55 0.20 -17.67 0.11
C ARG A 55 0.67 -18.41 -1.14
N VAL A 56 -0.22 -19.20 -1.70
CA VAL A 56 -0.04 -19.91 -2.98
C VAL A 56 -1.30 -19.67 -3.81
N TYR A 57 -1.13 -19.27 -5.06
CA TYR A 57 -2.23 -19.02 -6.00
C TYR A 57 -2.37 -20.18 -6.98
N ALA A 58 -3.57 -20.35 -7.55
CA ALA A 58 -3.85 -21.46 -8.45
C ALA A 58 -3.09 -21.35 -9.76
N ASP A 59 -2.96 -20.13 -10.30
CA ASP A 59 -2.30 -19.88 -11.57
C ASP A 59 -1.59 -18.51 -11.62
N VAL A 60 -0.86 -18.28 -12.70
CA VAL A 60 -0.10 -17.04 -12.95
C VAL A 60 -1.03 -15.84 -13.12
N LYS A 61 -2.24 -16.03 -13.66
CA LYS A 61 -3.21 -14.96 -13.89
C LYS A 61 -3.76 -14.45 -12.56
N GLU A 62 -4.11 -15.35 -11.65
CA GLU A 62 -4.50 -15.02 -10.28
C GLU A 62 -3.34 -14.35 -9.55
N LYS A 63 -2.12 -14.91 -9.61
CA LYS A 63 -0.93 -14.30 -9.00
C LYS A 63 -0.73 -12.86 -9.46
N ASN A 64 -0.87 -12.60 -10.77
CA ASN A 64 -0.72 -11.25 -11.32
C ASN A 64 -1.85 -10.32 -10.86
N SER A 65 -3.10 -10.79 -10.82
CA SER A 65 -4.22 -10.00 -10.31
C SER A 65 -4.02 -9.64 -8.83
N ARG A 66 -3.61 -10.60 -8.00
CA ARG A 66 -3.32 -10.43 -6.58
C ARG A 66 -2.11 -9.52 -6.34
N TYR A 67 -1.09 -9.59 -7.19
CA TYR A 67 0.05 -8.68 -7.16
C TYR A 67 -0.36 -7.22 -7.38
N VAL A 68 -1.26 -6.94 -8.34
CA VAL A 68 -1.76 -5.57 -8.58
C VAL A 68 -2.47 -5.02 -7.33
N VAL A 69 -3.29 -5.85 -6.68
CA VAL A 69 -3.98 -5.47 -5.44
C VAL A 69 -2.97 -5.24 -4.30
N PHE A 70 -2.01 -6.15 -4.14
CA PHE A 70 -0.93 -6.04 -3.18
C PHE A 70 -0.15 -4.72 -3.34
N LYS A 71 0.29 -4.41 -4.57
CA LYS A 71 1.02 -3.18 -4.87
C LYS A 71 0.19 -1.94 -4.50
N SER A 72 -1.07 -1.89 -4.91
CA SER A 72 -1.99 -0.79 -4.58
C SER A 72 -2.16 -0.61 -3.06
N ASN A 73 -2.27 -1.71 -2.32
CA ASN A 73 -2.38 -1.69 -0.86
C ASN A 73 -1.10 -1.21 -0.18
N VAL A 74 0.08 -1.63 -0.64
CA VAL A 74 1.38 -1.16 -0.14
C VAL A 74 1.53 0.35 -0.34
N GLU A 75 1.25 0.85 -1.54
CA GLU A 75 1.28 2.29 -1.85
C GLU A 75 0.29 3.07 -0.98
N ARG A 76 -0.89 2.52 -0.71
CA ARG A 76 -1.88 3.12 0.19
C ARG A 76 -1.36 3.19 1.64
N ILE A 77 -0.70 2.14 2.12
CA ILE A 77 -0.10 2.08 3.46
C ILE A 77 0.98 3.19 3.60
N GLU A 78 1.90 3.25 2.65
CA GLU A 78 3.00 4.21 2.65
C GLU A 78 2.48 5.66 2.61
N ARG A 79 1.44 5.93 1.82
CA ARG A 79 0.81 7.26 1.78
C ARG A 79 0.09 7.64 3.08
N LEU A 80 -0.61 6.70 3.72
CA LEU A 80 -1.42 6.99 4.92
C LEU A 80 -0.59 7.11 6.19
N ASN A 81 0.51 6.37 6.30
CA ASN A 81 1.34 6.36 7.51
C ASN A 81 1.99 7.70 7.83
N ASN A 82 2.13 8.58 6.84
CA ASN A 82 2.68 9.93 7.03
C ASN A 82 1.64 10.95 7.52
N ARG A 83 0.36 10.58 7.62
CA ARG A 83 -0.76 11.53 7.81
C ARG A 83 -1.72 11.18 8.94
N ARG A 84 -1.50 10.08 9.66
CA ARG A 84 -2.46 9.54 10.65
C ARG A 84 -1.80 9.32 12.00
N THR A 85 -2.62 9.35 13.05
CA THR A 85 -2.20 9.04 14.44
C THR A 85 -1.98 7.55 14.67
N PHE A 86 -2.33 6.70 13.69
CA PHE A 86 -2.07 5.28 13.65
C PHE A 86 -1.26 4.92 12.41
N LYS A 87 -0.58 3.78 12.46
CA LYS A 87 0.19 3.23 11.34
C LYS A 87 -0.47 1.96 10.83
N LEU A 88 -0.56 1.84 9.51
CA LEU A 88 -0.89 0.64 8.79
C LEU A 88 0.39 -0.16 8.50
N ALA A 89 0.25 -1.47 8.40
CA ALA A 89 1.32 -2.38 8.01
C ALA A 89 0.81 -3.38 6.98
N VAL A 90 1.72 -3.91 6.17
CA VAL A 90 1.43 -5.01 5.25
C VAL A 90 1.15 -6.24 6.10
N ASN A 91 -0.09 -6.74 6.05
CA ASN A 91 -0.57 -7.89 6.83
C ASN A 91 -1.04 -9.01 5.89
N GLN A 92 -1.61 -10.08 6.45
CA GLN A 92 -2.08 -11.25 5.70
C GLN A 92 -3.21 -10.99 4.70
N PHE A 93 -3.82 -9.80 4.70
CA PHE A 93 -4.91 -9.39 3.81
C PHE A 93 -4.45 -8.41 2.71
N ALA A 94 -3.14 -8.25 2.53
CA ALA A 94 -2.58 -7.24 1.62
C ALA A 94 -2.92 -7.48 0.14
N ASP A 95 -3.23 -8.72 -0.26
CA ASP A 95 -3.64 -9.11 -1.61
C ASP A 95 -5.16 -9.05 -1.86
N LEU A 96 -5.93 -8.58 -0.87
CA LEU A 96 -7.38 -8.44 -0.96
C LEU A 96 -7.79 -6.99 -1.20
N THR A 97 -8.81 -6.81 -2.02
CA THR A 97 -9.54 -5.55 -2.10
C THR A 97 -10.39 -5.37 -0.85
N ASN A 98 -10.82 -4.13 -0.58
CA ASN A 98 -11.69 -3.85 0.56
C ASN A 98 -13.01 -4.63 0.47
N ASP A 99 -13.60 -4.74 -0.73
CA ASP A 99 -14.86 -5.44 -0.91
C ASP A 99 -14.72 -6.96 -0.72
N GLU A 100 -13.63 -7.57 -1.20
CA GLU A 100 -13.32 -8.97 -0.89
C GLU A 100 -13.13 -9.20 0.61
N PHE A 101 -12.34 -8.34 1.27
CA PHE A 101 -12.12 -8.42 2.70
C PHE A 101 -13.44 -8.33 3.47
N ARG A 102 -14.32 -7.40 3.09
CA ARG A 102 -15.66 -7.26 3.67
C ARG A 102 -16.52 -8.48 3.44
N ALA A 103 -16.58 -9.01 2.22
CA ALA A 103 -17.39 -10.17 1.88
C ALA A 103 -16.94 -11.45 2.63
N MET A 104 -15.63 -11.64 2.82
CA MET A 104 -15.08 -12.88 3.40
C MET A 104 -14.90 -12.82 4.92
N TYR A 105 -14.46 -11.67 5.44
CA TYR A 105 -14.01 -11.54 6.84
C TYR A 105 -14.91 -10.67 7.70
N THR A 106 -15.94 -10.04 7.12
CA THR A 106 -16.93 -9.31 7.91
C THR A 106 -18.26 -10.02 7.88
N GLY A 107 -18.83 -10.29 9.05
CA GLY A 107 -20.18 -10.84 9.19
C GLY A 107 -21.28 -9.79 9.03
N TYR A 108 -20.95 -8.58 8.55
CA TYR A 108 -21.88 -7.47 8.50
C TYR A 108 -22.90 -7.68 7.37
N LYS A 109 -23.98 -8.38 7.70
CA LYS A 109 -25.22 -8.35 6.95
C LYS A 109 -25.87 -7.01 7.33
N GLY A 110 -25.89 -6.05 6.41
CA GLY A 110 -26.46 -4.70 6.61
C GLY A 110 -27.97 -4.72 6.84
N GLY A 111 -28.43 -5.48 7.82
CA GLY A 111 -29.81 -5.63 8.22
C GLY A 111 -30.21 -4.48 9.12
N SER A 112 -31.31 -3.82 8.75
CA SER A 112 -32.11 -3.00 9.64
C SER A 112 -32.34 -3.76 10.95
N VAL A 113 -31.59 -3.43 11.99
CA VAL A 113 -31.83 -3.91 13.36
C VAL A 113 -33.10 -3.25 13.94
N LEU A 114 -33.84 -2.47 13.15
CA LEU A 114 -34.98 -1.66 13.61
C LEU A 114 -36.33 -2.08 13.01
N SER A 115 -36.45 -3.28 12.45
CA SER A 115 -37.72 -3.76 11.88
C SER A 115 -38.26 -5.01 12.57
N SER A 116 -38.34 -5.00 13.91
CA SER A 116 -39.28 -5.88 14.65
C SER A 116 -39.42 -5.48 16.13
N GLN A 117 -39.87 -4.25 16.40
CA GLN A 117 -40.50 -3.98 17.70
C GLN A 117 -41.54 -2.86 17.58
N SER A 118 -42.53 -3.10 16.73
CA SER A 118 -43.86 -2.53 16.94
C SER A 118 -44.46 -3.23 18.15
N GLY A 119 -44.22 -2.67 19.33
CA GLY A 119 -44.60 -3.27 20.60
C GLY A 119 -43.85 -2.55 21.72
N THR A 120 -44.54 -1.61 22.36
CA THR A 120 -44.14 -0.86 23.55
C THR A 120 -43.67 -1.79 24.67
N ARG A 121 -42.38 -2.19 24.63
CA ARG A 121 -41.67 -2.74 25.77
C ARG A 121 -40.56 -1.76 26.09
N THR A 122 -40.76 -0.95 27.13
CA THR A 122 -39.69 -0.25 27.84
C THR A 122 -38.74 -1.31 28.39
N LEU A 123 -37.77 -1.72 27.58
CA LEU A 123 -36.65 -2.52 28.05
C LEU A 123 -35.82 -1.60 28.93
N SER A 124 -36.02 -1.66 30.25
CA SER A 124 -35.16 -0.94 31.19
C SER A 124 -33.73 -1.41 30.93
N PHE A 125 -32.90 -0.52 30.39
CA PHE A 125 -31.51 -0.85 30.14
C PHE A 125 -30.83 -1.07 31.49
N ARG A 126 -30.33 -2.29 31.73
CA ARG A 126 -29.78 -2.72 33.02
C ARG A 126 -28.69 -1.77 33.58
N TYR A 127 -28.00 -1.04 32.71
CA TYR A 127 -26.90 -0.15 33.08
C TYR A 127 -27.25 1.34 32.94
N GLN A 128 -28.54 1.69 32.97
CA GLN A 128 -28.98 3.08 32.79
C GLN A 128 -28.52 4.01 33.92
N ASN A 129 -28.25 3.50 35.12
CA ASN A 129 -27.90 4.30 36.30
C ASN A 129 -26.44 4.12 36.75
N VAL A 130 -25.48 4.19 35.83
CA VAL A 130 -24.04 4.13 36.15
C VAL A 130 -23.48 5.55 36.27
N SER A 131 -22.90 5.88 37.42
CA SER A 131 -22.23 7.17 37.64
C SER A 131 -20.82 7.16 37.04
N PHE A 132 -20.49 8.18 36.25
CA PHE A 132 -19.18 8.31 35.59
C PHE A 132 -18.02 8.40 36.59
N GLY A 133 -18.25 8.98 37.78
CA GLY A 133 -17.23 9.09 38.83
C GLY A 133 -16.87 7.77 39.50
N ALA A 134 -17.69 6.73 39.36
CA ALA A 134 -17.42 5.39 39.88
C ALA A 134 -16.66 4.49 38.88
N LEU A 135 -16.39 4.99 37.67
CA LEU A 135 -15.73 4.23 36.63
C LEU A 135 -14.21 4.39 36.67
N PRO A 136 -13.45 3.31 36.46
CA PRO A 136 -12.00 3.40 36.31
C PRO A 136 -11.63 4.16 35.03
N ILE A 137 -10.50 4.89 35.08
CA ILE A 137 -9.99 5.68 33.95
C ILE A 137 -9.56 4.78 32.77
N THR A 138 -9.06 3.57 33.07
CA THR A 138 -8.68 2.56 32.07
C THR A 138 -8.97 1.16 32.58
N VAL A 139 -9.37 0.26 31.69
CA VAL A 139 -9.55 -1.16 31.99
C VAL A 139 -8.95 -1.98 30.85
N ASP A 140 -8.05 -2.92 31.19
CA ASP A 140 -7.53 -3.92 30.26
C ASP A 140 -7.90 -5.31 30.76
N TRP A 141 -8.89 -5.95 30.11
CA TRP A 141 -9.38 -7.27 30.49
C TRP A 141 -8.38 -8.39 30.22
N ARG A 142 -7.40 -8.19 29.32
CA ARG A 142 -6.34 -9.19 29.07
C ARG A 142 -5.46 -9.38 30.31
N LYS A 143 -5.30 -8.34 31.13
CA LYS A 143 -4.59 -8.41 32.42
C LYS A 143 -5.39 -9.17 33.49
N LYS A 144 -6.65 -9.47 33.22
CA LYS A 144 -7.56 -10.19 34.13
C LYS A 144 -7.84 -11.62 33.68
N GLY A 145 -7.20 -12.09 32.60
CA GLY A 145 -7.34 -13.47 32.11
C GLY A 145 -8.73 -13.81 31.58
N ALA A 146 -9.48 -12.80 31.12
CA ALA A 146 -10.71 -12.99 30.37
C ALA A 146 -10.42 -13.44 28.93
#